data_AF-A0A2W0C8L3-F1
#
_entry.id   AF-A0A2W0C8L3-F1
#
_cell.length_a   1.000
_cell.length_b   1.000
_cell.length_c   1.000
_cell.angle_alpha   90.00
_cell.angle_beta   90.00
_cell.angle_gamma   90.00
#
_symmetry.space_group_name_H-M   'P 1'
#
loop_
_entity.id
_entity.type
_entity.pdbx_description
1 polymer ?
#
loop_
_entity_poly.entity_id
_entity_poly.type
_entity_poly.pdbx_seq_one_letter_code
_entity_poly.pdbx_strand_id
1 'polypeptide(L)'
;MTTWDVGTWDAGSVSTDTTLLIWNNRGGTTAVSDMINCTITTKDSAGGDTGELVVGRWIEVKVDSMNETTFTPVGGGTTKTIQGGGSAGAGTIKGTVNNGADTNVTNYAKVTLHANVPTTATAGNVDFLTRVAYQFT
;
A
#
# COMPACT_ATOMS: atom_id res chain seq x y z
N MET A 1 -16.42 4.83 -0.97
CA MET A 1 -14.98 4.59 -0.75
C MET A 1 -14.82 4.09 0.67
N THR A 2 -14.16 2.95 0.87
CA THR A 2 -13.83 2.46 2.22
C THR A 2 -12.56 3.15 2.66
N THR A 3 -12.67 4.06 3.62
CA THR A 3 -11.52 4.68 4.29
C THR A 3 -10.79 3.60 5.09
N TRP A 4 -9.46 3.57 4.99
CA TRP A 4 -8.66 2.81 5.95
C TRP A 4 -8.60 3.63 7.24
N ASP A 5 -9.36 3.20 8.24
CA ASP A 5 -9.30 3.80 9.57
C ASP A 5 -8.22 3.08 10.38
N VAL A 6 -7.17 3.81 10.74
CA VAL A 6 -6.12 3.30 11.61
C VAL A 6 -6.63 3.26 13.05
N GLY A 7 -7.57 4.12 13.45
CA GLY A 7 -8.07 4.24 14.82
C GLY A 7 -7.25 5.21 15.68
N THR A 8 -7.49 5.17 16.99
CA THR A 8 -6.76 5.98 17.98
C THR A 8 -5.65 5.15 18.62
N TRP A 9 -4.44 5.70 18.66
CA TRP A 9 -3.27 5.02 19.23
C TRP A 9 -2.40 5.97 20.04
N ASP A 10 -1.71 5.41 21.01
CA ASP A 10 -0.75 6.14 21.83
C ASP A 10 0.55 6.35 21.07
N ALA A 11 1.16 7.51 21.26
CA ALA A 11 2.49 7.79 20.75
C ALA A 11 3.52 6.79 21.31
N GLY A 12 4.35 6.22 20.44
CA GLY A 12 5.29 5.15 20.79
C GLY A 12 4.73 3.74 20.67
N SER A 13 3.51 3.58 20.14
CA SER A 13 2.89 2.28 19.89
C SER A 13 2.75 1.97 18.39
N VAL A 14 2.61 0.68 18.10
CA VAL A 14 2.36 0.15 16.76
C VAL A 14 0.89 -0.25 16.69
N SER A 15 0.18 0.23 15.66
CA SER A 15 -1.23 -0.09 15.44
C SER A 15 -1.42 -1.55 15.04
N THR A 16 -2.68 -2.00 15.03
CA THR A 16 -3.01 -3.30 14.43
C THR A 16 -2.76 -3.31 12.92
N ASP A 17 -2.26 -4.44 12.42
CA ASP A 17 -2.04 -4.70 11.00
C ASP A 17 -3.36 -4.62 10.21
N THR A 18 -3.31 -3.94 9.07
CA THR A 18 -4.39 -3.95 8.07
C THR A 18 -3.85 -4.45 6.74
N THR A 19 -4.44 -5.54 6.25
CA THR A 19 -4.08 -6.11 4.93
C THR A 19 -5.05 -5.64 3.85
N LEU A 20 -4.50 -5.15 2.74
CA LEU A 20 -5.23 -4.71 1.55
C LEU A 20 -4.78 -5.50 0.33
N LEU A 21 -5.72 -5.75 -0.59
CA LEU A 21 -5.43 -6.31 -1.90
C LEU A 21 -5.55 -5.21 -2.96
N ILE A 22 -4.44 -4.89 -3.61
CA ILE A 22 -4.38 -3.91 -4.71
C ILE A 22 -4.49 -4.69 -6.00
N TRP A 23 -5.68 -4.67 -6.59
CA TRP A 23 -6.02 -5.49 -7.76
C TRP A 23 -5.76 -4.76 -9.10
N ASN A 24 -5.37 -5.54 -10.11
CA ASN A 24 -5.51 -5.20 -11.51
C ASN A 24 -6.53 -6.16 -12.16
N ASN A 25 -7.42 -5.60 -12.99
CA ASN A 25 -8.46 -6.34 -13.73
C ASN A 25 -9.39 -7.24 -12.88
N ARG A 26 -9.72 -6.88 -11.64
CA ARG A 26 -10.47 -7.78 -10.74
C ARG A 26 -11.80 -8.24 -11.35
N GLY A 27 -11.95 -9.54 -11.58
CA GLY A 27 -13.17 -10.12 -12.15
C GLY A 27 -13.40 -9.76 -13.63
N GLY A 28 -12.40 -9.21 -14.32
CA GLY A 28 -12.52 -8.80 -15.71
C GLY A 28 -12.49 -9.97 -16.68
N THR A 29 -13.36 -9.93 -17.70
CA THR A 29 -13.49 -10.97 -18.74
C THR A 29 -12.60 -10.74 -19.96
N THR A 30 -11.99 -9.55 -20.06
CA THR A 30 -11.01 -9.21 -21.09
C THR A 30 -9.70 -8.81 -20.42
N ALA A 31 -8.57 -9.17 -21.02
CA ALA A 31 -7.28 -8.72 -20.53
C ALA A 31 -7.14 -7.20 -20.71
N VAL A 32 -6.51 -6.56 -19.74
CA VAL A 32 -6.09 -5.14 -19.78
C VAL A 32 -4.57 -5.07 -19.63
N SER A 33 -4.01 -3.89 -19.81
CA SER A 33 -2.58 -3.65 -19.60
C SER A 33 -2.11 -4.05 -18.19
N ASP A 34 -0.91 -4.60 -18.12
CA ASP A 34 -0.23 -4.82 -16.84
C ASP A 34 0.07 -3.47 -16.18
N MET A 35 -0.10 -3.40 -14.86
CA MET A 35 0.44 -2.30 -14.07
C MET A 35 1.94 -2.58 -13.87
N ILE A 36 2.81 -1.66 -14.26
CA ILE A 36 4.26 -1.78 -14.15
C ILE A 36 4.84 -0.66 -13.29
N ASN A 37 6.03 -0.86 -12.73
CA ASN A 37 6.69 0.08 -11.82
C ASN A 37 5.79 0.49 -10.65
N CYS A 38 5.05 -0.48 -10.09
CA CYS A 38 4.06 -0.21 -9.07
C CYS A 38 4.72 0.13 -7.73
N THR A 39 4.30 1.23 -7.12
CA THR A 39 4.76 1.64 -5.79
C THR A 39 3.61 2.12 -4.90
N ILE A 40 3.83 2.07 -3.59
CA ILE A 40 2.92 2.58 -2.56
C ILE A 40 3.63 3.56 -1.63
N THR A 41 2.92 4.60 -1.19
CA THR A 41 3.38 5.58 -0.21
C THR A 41 2.21 6.24 0.51
N THR A 42 2.49 7.13 1.46
CA THR A 42 1.50 8.02 2.06
C THR A 42 1.70 9.47 1.61
N LYS A 43 0.60 10.22 1.57
CA LYS A 43 0.53 11.64 1.26
C LYS A 43 -0.34 12.34 2.30
N ASP A 44 -0.23 13.66 2.41
CA ASP A 44 -1.18 14.43 3.21
C ASP A 44 -2.59 14.37 2.61
N SER A 45 -3.58 14.91 3.32
CA SER A 45 -4.98 14.93 2.89
C SER A 45 -5.22 15.72 1.60
N ALA A 46 -4.29 16.59 1.18
CA ALA A 46 -4.33 17.31 -0.09
C ALA A 46 -3.51 16.61 -1.20
N GLY A 47 -2.89 15.46 -0.92
CA GLY A 47 -2.07 14.70 -1.86
C GLY A 47 -0.61 15.16 -1.97
N GLY A 48 -0.19 16.07 -1.11
CA GLY A 48 1.19 16.57 -0.99
C GLY A 48 2.08 15.70 -0.09
N ASP A 49 3.33 16.14 0.04
CA ASP A 49 4.39 15.45 0.80
C ASP A 49 4.65 16.14 2.15
N THR A 50 3.60 16.72 2.73
CA THR A 50 3.69 17.52 3.97
C THR A 50 3.02 16.82 5.15
N GLY A 51 3.13 17.38 6.36
CA GLY A 51 2.53 16.82 7.56
C GLY A 51 3.42 15.80 8.27
N GLU A 52 3.26 15.72 9.59
CA GLU A 52 4.18 14.98 10.47
C GLU A 52 4.21 13.48 10.16
N LEU A 53 3.06 12.87 9.87
CA LEU A 53 2.96 11.45 9.51
C LEU A 53 3.68 11.11 8.22
N VAL A 54 3.60 11.98 7.22
CA VAL A 54 4.19 11.77 5.90
C VAL A 54 5.70 11.98 5.95
N VAL A 55 6.14 13.08 6.57
CA VAL A 55 7.56 13.41 6.70
C VAL A 55 8.26 12.45 7.65
N GLY A 56 7.60 12.10 8.75
CA GLY A 56 8.09 11.14 9.75
C GLY A 56 7.90 9.68 9.35
N ARG A 57 7.20 9.40 8.24
CA ARG A 57 6.97 8.06 7.68
C ARG A 57 6.36 7.08 8.68
N TRP A 58 5.31 7.51 9.38
CA TRP A 58 4.73 6.70 10.46
C TRP A 58 4.02 5.46 9.94
N ILE A 59 3.65 5.43 8.65
CA ILE A 59 3.08 4.22 8.06
C ILE A 59 4.20 3.35 7.55
N GLU A 60 4.21 2.09 7.99
CA GLU A 60 5.11 1.08 7.46
C GLU A 60 4.33 0.03 6.69
N VAL A 61 4.97 -0.48 5.64
CA VAL A 61 4.36 -1.39 4.68
C VAL A 61 5.24 -2.62 4.51
N LYS A 62 4.60 -3.78 4.47
CA LYS A 62 5.18 -5.06 4.10
C LYS A 62 4.37 -5.65 2.95
N VAL A 63 5.03 -6.15 1.92
CA VAL A 63 4.37 -6.72 0.73
C VAL A 63 4.35 -8.25 0.84
N ASP A 64 3.25 -8.79 1.36
CA ASP A 64 3.09 -10.23 1.58
C ASP A 64 3.16 -11.03 0.28
N SER A 65 2.68 -10.48 -0.84
CA SER A 65 2.79 -11.13 -2.16
C SER A 65 4.24 -11.27 -2.64
N MET A 66 5.18 -10.54 -2.03
CA MET A 66 6.62 -10.65 -2.26
C MET A 66 7.32 -11.55 -1.21
N ASN A 67 6.56 -12.19 -0.32
CA ASN A 67 7.07 -12.94 0.83
C ASN A 67 7.94 -12.10 1.78
N GLU A 68 7.68 -10.79 1.86
CA GLU A 68 8.37 -9.95 2.82
C GLU A 68 7.97 -10.31 4.26
N THR A 69 8.94 -10.25 5.17
CA THR A 69 8.74 -10.50 6.60
C THR A 69 8.99 -9.25 7.44
N THR A 70 9.51 -8.18 6.84
CA THR A 70 9.85 -6.93 7.51
C THR A 70 9.04 -5.77 6.96
N PHE A 71 8.63 -4.87 7.84
CA PHE A 71 7.95 -3.64 7.47
C PHE A 71 8.96 -2.57 7.04
N THR A 72 8.59 -1.77 6.06
CA THR A 72 9.39 -0.65 5.53
C THR A 72 8.60 0.65 5.69
N PRO A 73 9.13 1.68 6.36
CA PRO A 73 8.45 2.97 6.49
C PRO A 73 8.32 3.69 5.14
N VAL A 74 7.16 4.28 4.88
CA VAL A 74 6.86 5.03 3.65
C VAL A 74 6.27 6.41 3.95
N GLY A 75 6.46 7.35 3.03
CA GLY A 75 5.88 8.68 3.12
C GLY A 75 6.50 9.65 2.12
N GLY A 76 5.65 10.47 1.48
CA GLY A 76 6.05 11.48 0.52
C GLY A 76 6.78 10.85 -0.67
N GLY A 77 8.03 11.23 -0.88
CA GLY A 77 8.89 10.66 -1.93
C GLY A 77 9.46 9.28 -1.60
N THR A 78 9.35 8.81 -0.35
CA THR A 78 9.78 7.46 0.04
C THR A 78 8.66 6.47 -0.25
N THR A 79 8.87 5.65 -1.27
CA THR A 79 7.87 4.69 -1.76
C THR A 79 8.38 3.26 -1.62
N LYS A 80 7.46 2.32 -1.43
CA LYS A 80 7.75 0.87 -1.45
C LYS A 80 7.25 0.26 -2.74
N THR A 81 8.08 -0.53 -3.42
CA THR A 81 7.64 -1.31 -4.59
C THR A 81 6.61 -2.34 -4.19
N ILE A 82 5.54 -2.48 -4.97
CA ILE A 82 4.53 -3.53 -4.80
C ILE A 82 4.46 -4.37 -6.08
N GLN A 83 4.08 -5.65 -5.96
CA GLN A 83 3.87 -6.52 -7.11
C GLN A 83 2.92 -7.66 -6.79
N GLY A 84 2.39 -8.27 -7.84
CA GLY A 84 1.74 -9.57 -7.76
C GLY A 84 2.71 -10.65 -7.33
N GLY A 85 2.18 -11.69 -6.69
CA GLY A 85 2.95 -12.88 -6.36
C GLY A 85 3.21 -13.75 -7.58
N GLY A 86 3.82 -14.92 -7.35
CA GLY A 86 4.08 -15.91 -8.40
C GLY A 86 4.95 -15.34 -9.53
N SER A 87 4.50 -15.49 -10.77
CA SER A 87 5.23 -15.10 -11.99
C SER A 87 4.84 -13.72 -12.55
N ALA A 88 4.32 -12.81 -11.71
CA ALA A 88 3.89 -11.48 -12.18
C ALA A 88 5.03 -10.65 -12.80
N GLY A 89 6.25 -10.79 -12.28
CA GLY A 89 7.43 -10.00 -12.65
C GLY A 89 7.67 -8.83 -11.71
N ALA A 90 8.91 -8.32 -11.70
CA ALA A 90 9.34 -7.25 -10.81
C ALA A 90 8.43 -6.00 -10.92
N GLY A 91 7.89 -5.53 -9.79
CA GLY A 91 7.06 -4.31 -9.74
C GLY A 91 5.79 -4.36 -10.59
N THR A 92 5.31 -5.55 -10.92
CA THR A 92 4.22 -5.77 -11.88
C THR A 92 2.99 -6.37 -11.21
N ILE A 93 1.79 -5.91 -11.59
CA ILE A 93 0.50 -6.53 -11.24
C ILE A 93 -0.24 -6.84 -12.55
N LYS A 94 -0.49 -8.12 -12.81
CA LYS A 94 -0.98 -8.59 -14.12
C LYS A 94 -2.40 -8.13 -14.42
N GLY A 95 -2.63 -7.69 -15.66
CA GLY A 95 -3.94 -7.32 -16.20
C GLY A 95 -4.67 -8.46 -16.89
N THR A 96 -4.17 -9.70 -16.77
CA THR A 96 -4.82 -10.88 -17.37
C THR A 96 -6.22 -11.11 -16.82
N VAL A 97 -7.07 -11.78 -17.61
CA VAL A 97 -8.40 -12.21 -17.19
C VAL A 97 -8.31 -13.00 -15.88
N ASN A 98 -9.19 -12.68 -14.94
CA ASN A 98 -9.28 -13.35 -13.64
C ASN A 98 -10.72 -13.32 -13.12
N ASN A 99 -11.03 -14.20 -12.16
CA ASN A 99 -12.36 -14.27 -11.55
C ASN A 99 -12.45 -13.53 -10.20
N GLY A 100 -11.41 -12.76 -9.85
CA GLY A 100 -11.34 -11.98 -8.61
C GLY A 100 -11.20 -12.83 -7.34
N ALA A 101 -10.77 -14.09 -7.47
CA ALA A 101 -10.53 -15.00 -6.36
C ALA A 101 -9.09 -14.84 -5.81
N ASP A 102 -8.90 -15.09 -4.51
CA ASP A 102 -7.58 -14.97 -3.85
C ASP A 102 -6.53 -15.95 -4.41
N THR A 103 -6.91 -16.87 -5.30
CA THR A 103 -5.96 -17.71 -6.04
C THR A 103 -5.33 -17.00 -7.26
N ASN A 104 -5.85 -15.84 -7.68
CA ASN A 104 -5.30 -15.03 -8.78
C ASN A 104 -4.09 -14.18 -8.31
N VAL A 105 -3.10 -14.84 -7.71
CA VAL A 105 -1.97 -14.22 -7.01
C VAL A 105 -1.13 -13.25 -7.85
N THR A 106 -1.16 -13.37 -9.19
CA THR A 106 -0.45 -12.47 -10.11
C THR A 106 -1.22 -11.17 -10.39
N ASN A 107 -2.54 -11.15 -10.15
CA ASN A 107 -3.45 -10.04 -10.45
C ASN A 107 -3.66 -9.07 -9.29
N TYR A 108 -3.04 -9.32 -8.13
CA TYR A 108 -3.08 -8.38 -7.02
C TYR A 108 -1.76 -8.33 -6.26
N ALA A 109 -1.40 -7.16 -5.75
CA ALA A 109 -0.42 -7.05 -4.69
C ALA A 109 -1.12 -7.15 -3.33
N LYS A 110 -0.62 -8.03 -2.45
CA LYS A 110 -1.09 -8.14 -1.06
C LYS A 110 -0.14 -7.33 -0.19
N VAL A 111 -0.66 -6.28 0.42
CA VAL A 111 0.11 -5.37 1.26
C VAL A 111 -0.48 -5.36 2.66
N THR A 112 0.38 -5.43 3.66
CA THR A 112 0.01 -5.23 5.07
C THR A 112 0.64 -3.93 5.53
N LEU A 113 -0.19 -3.07 6.12
CA LEU A 113 0.19 -1.76 6.61
C LEU A 113 -0.15 -1.63 8.09
N HIS A 114 0.66 -0.87 8.80
CA HIS A 114 0.36 -0.41 10.16
C HIS A 114 0.92 1.00 10.38
N ALA A 115 0.48 1.66 11.43
CA ALA A 115 1.09 2.89 11.91
C ALA A 115 2.05 2.57 13.05
N ASN A 116 3.30 3.00 12.92
CA ASN A 116 4.31 3.03 13.96
C ASN A 116 4.52 4.50 14.36
N VAL A 117 3.75 4.94 15.36
CA VAL A 117 3.70 6.36 15.75
C VAL A 117 4.86 6.67 16.68
N PRO A 118 5.73 7.66 16.40
CA PRO A 118 6.85 7.98 17.27
C PRO A 118 6.37 8.58 18.60
N THR A 119 7.15 8.43 19.66
CA THR A 119 6.84 9.00 20.99
C THR A 119 6.78 10.53 21.00
N THR A 120 7.41 11.17 20.01
CA THR A 120 7.41 12.63 19.83
C THR A 120 6.23 13.14 19.02
N ALA A 121 5.32 12.25 18.58
CA ALA A 121 4.17 12.61 17.76
C ALA A 121 3.29 13.67 18.45
N THR A 122 2.87 14.66 17.68
CA THR A 122 1.88 15.63 18.15
C THR A 122 0.52 14.96 18.33
N ALA A 123 -0.09 15.12 19.50
CA ALA A 123 -1.44 14.62 19.74
C ALA A 123 -2.45 15.36 18.85
N GLY A 124 -3.36 14.62 18.22
CA GLY A 124 -4.42 15.18 17.40
C GLY A 124 -4.86 14.24 16.29
N ASN A 125 -5.87 14.65 15.54
CA ASN A 125 -6.31 13.93 14.34
C ASN A 125 -5.32 14.14 13.21
N VAL A 126 -4.94 13.05 12.55
CA VAL A 126 -4.05 13.06 11.39
C VAL A 126 -4.77 12.38 10.23
N ASP A 127 -5.23 13.18 9.27
CA ASP A 127 -5.78 12.69 8.02
C ASP A 127 -4.66 12.55 6.98
N PHE A 128 -4.62 11.42 6.30
CA PHE A 128 -3.64 11.13 5.27
C PHE A 128 -4.25 10.28 4.15
N LEU A 129 -3.54 10.18 3.03
CA LEU A 129 -3.90 9.35 1.89
C LEU A 129 -2.87 8.25 1.71
N THR A 130 -3.33 7.02 1.48
CA THR A 130 -2.48 5.95 0.94
C THR A 130 -2.53 6.01 -0.58
N ARG A 131 -1.38 6.17 -1.22
CA ARG A 131 -1.27 6.35 -2.66
C ARG A 131 -0.56 5.17 -3.31
N VAL A 132 -1.18 4.61 -4.35
CA VAL A 132 -0.55 3.69 -5.29
C VAL A 132 -0.20 4.47 -6.56
N ALA A 133 1.00 4.27 -7.08
CA ALA A 133 1.46 4.81 -8.36
C ALA A 133 1.93 3.67 -9.26
N TYR A 134 1.65 3.77 -10.56
CA TYR A 134 2.04 2.76 -11.56
C TYR A 134 2.06 3.40 -12.96
N GLN A 135 2.68 2.69 -13.90
CA GLN A 135 2.59 2.94 -15.34
C GLN A 135 1.86 1.76 -16.00
N PHE A 136 1.37 1.95 -17.22
CA PHE A 136 0.78 0.89 -18.02
C PHE A 136 1.10 1.14 -19.50
N THR A 137 1.14 0.07 -20.29
CA THR A 137 1.39 0.09 -21.74
C THR A 137 0.34 -0.68 -22.48
#